data_AF-A0A1F1SR39-F1
#
_entry.id   AF-A0A1F1SR39-F1
#
_cell.length_a   1.000
_cell.length_b   1.000
_cell.length_c   1.000
_cell.angle_alpha   90.00
_cell.angle_beta   90.00
_cell.angle_gamma   90.00
#
_symmetry.space_group_name_H-M   'P 1'
#
loop_
_entity.id
_entity.type
_entity.pdbx_description
1 polymer ?
#
loop_
_entity_poly.entity_id
_entity_poly.type
_entity_poly.pdbx_seq_one_letter_code
_entity_poly.pdbx_strand_id
1 'polypeptide(L)'
;MFILQILSVCRTKRSRAAPLAGIRNRLPRALPLPDTVLDCEYGCHSQHHQEFCSQGGTAVFLAGQPECKIWQALPVKLNGDFKFARQADHIDIYFTDQRDRRQARKKLFALAKGQTAQLRINGRTCGFDDTYYTQNTYNFAHADNVPREIFTQRGFDYTVSLENHLF
;
A
#
# COMPACT_ATOMS: atom_id res chain seq x y z
N MET A 1 -3.32 5.19 -18.30
CA MET A 1 -3.88 4.45 -17.16
C MET A 1 -3.02 4.60 -15.92
N PHE A 2 -3.61 4.81 -14.75
CA PHE A 2 -2.92 4.81 -13.45
C PHE A 2 -3.63 3.88 -12.46
N ILE A 3 -2.89 2.93 -11.92
CA ILE A 3 -3.40 1.93 -10.96
C ILE A 3 -2.63 2.04 -9.65
N LEU A 4 -3.37 2.06 -8.55
CA LEU A 4 -2.87 1.93 -7.19
C LEU A 4 -3.27 0.56 -6.63
N GLN A 5 -2.33 -0.18 -6.04
CA GLN A 5 -2.64 -1.30 -5.19
C GLN A 5 -2.22 -1.02 -3.74
N ILE A 6 -3.13 -1.23 -2.79
CA ILE A 6 -2.91 -1.01 -1.36
C ILE A 6 -3.02 -2.36 -0.65
N LEU A 7 -1.91 -2.85 -0.11
CA LEU A 7 -1.90 -4.04 0.72
C LEU A 7 -1.60 -3.64 2.14
N SER A 8 -2.45 -4.02 3.10
CA SER A 8 -2.19 -3.74 4.50
C SER A 8 -2.21 -4.99 5.36
N VAL A 9 -1.36 -5.04 6.38
CA VAL A 9 -1.42 -6.05 7.43
C VAL A 9 -1.52 -5.34 8.78
N CYS A 10 -2.66 -5.48 9.44
CA CYS A 10 -2.92 -4.96 10.78
C CYS A 10 -2.62 -6.02 11.84
N ARG A 11 -1.95 -5.63 12.93
CA ARG A 11 -1.54 -6.52 14.02
C ARG A 11 -1.58 -5.81 15.37
N THR A 12 -1.64 -6.56 16.45
CA THR A 12 -1.61 -6.00 17.81
C THR A 12 -0.21 -5.97 18.39
N LYS A 13 -0.01 -5.29 19.53
CA LYS A 13 1.28 -5.31 20.24
C LYS A 13 1.70 -6.72 20.64
N ARG A 14 0.75 -7.56 21.05
CA ARG A 14 0.99 -8.93 21.54
C ARG A 14 1.60 -9.83 20.46
N SER A 15 1.28 -9.54 19.21
CA SER A 15 1.64 -10.38 18.07
C SER A 15 2.92 -9.92 17.34
N ARG A 16 3.65 -8.94 17.90
CA ARG A 16 4.84 -8.35 17.25
C ARG A 16 6.03 -9.29 17.12
N ALA A 17 6.14 -10.29 18.00
CA ALA A 17 7.34 -11.13 18.15
C ALA A 17 7.32 -12.37 17.24
N ALA A 18 8.43 -13.11 17.20
CA ALA A 18 8.47 -14.42 16.57
C ALA A 18 7.49 -15.39 17.27
N PRO A 19 6.86 -16.34 16.54
CA PRO A 19 7.05 -16.66 15.12
C PRO A 19 6.21 -15.80 14.14
N LEU A 20 5.34 -14.95 14.66
CA LEU A 20 4.32 -14.24 13.89
C LEU A 20 4.88 -13.20 12.93
N ALA A 21 5.96 -12.54 13.34
CA ALA A 21 6.74 -11.70 12.46
C ALA A 21 7.23 -12.43 11.19
N GLY A 22 7.59 -13.71 11.30
CA GLY A 22 8.02 -14.52 10.16
C GLY A 22 6.89 -14.83 9.19
N ILE A 23 5.69 -15.16 9.70
CA ILE A 23 4.51 -15.41 8.85
C ILE A 23 4.10 -14.14 8.12
N ARG A 24 4.06 -13.01 8.82
CA ARG A 24 3.77 -11.71 8.22
C ARG A 24 4.74 -11.36 7.09
N ASN A 25 6.04 -11.60 7.30
CA ASN A 25 7.06 -11.30 6.29
C ASN A 25 6.92 -12.17 5.02
N ARG A 26 6.17 -13.28 5.08
CA ARG A 26 5.86 -14.13 3.93
C ARG A 26 4.61 -13.68 3.17
N LEU A 27 3.79 -12.78 3.73
CA LEU A 27 2.62 -12.28 3.03
C LEU A 27 3.05 -11.53 1.75
N PRO A 28 2.33 -11.73 0.64
CA PRO A 28 2.67 -11.09 -0.63
C PRO A 28 2.57 -9.57 -0.50
N ARG A 29 3.59 -8.88 -1.02
CA ARG A 29 3.66 -7.40 -1.09
C ARG A 29 3.17 -6.84 -2.42
N ALA A 30 2.78 -7.72 -3.31
CA ALA A 30 2.13 -7.42 -4.57
C ALA A 30 1.17 -8.57 -4.87
N LEU A 31 0.00 -8.24 -5.39
CA LEU A 31 -0.99 -9.22 -5.86
C LEU A 31 -1.27 -8.96 -7.35
N PRO A 32 -1.69 -9.98 -8.11
CA PRO A 32 -2.28 -9.77 -9.42
C PRO A 32 -3.45 -8.78 -9.31
N LEU A 33 -3.63 -7.97 -10.35
CA LEU A 33 -4.73 -7.03 -10.42
C LEU A 33 -6.04 -7.74 -10.82
N PRO A 34 -7.16 -7.45 -10.15
CA PRO A 34 -8.46 -7.98 -10.55
C PRO A 34 -8.91 -7.36 -11.87
N ASP A 35 -9.72 -8.10 -12.64
CA ASP A 35 -10.17 -7.66 -13.98
C ASP A 35 -10.88 -6.30 -13.94
N THR A 36 -11.60 -6.03 -12.86
CA THR A 36 -12.31 -4.76 -12.63
C THR A 36 -11.43 -3.52 -12.77
N VAL A 37 -10.13 -3.60 -12.49
CA VAL A 37 -9.23 -2.44 -12.59
C VAL A 37 -8.33 -2.45 -13.83
N LEU A 38 -8.37 -3.51 -14.66
CA LEU A 38 -7.52 -3.62 -15.85
C LEU A 38 -7.99 -2.72 -17.00
N ASP A 39 -9.29 -2.47 -17.09
CA ASP A 39 -9.91 -1.72 -18.19
C ASP A 39 -10.28 -0.27 -17.82
N CYS A 40 -9.80 0.23 -16.68
CA CYS A 40 -10.18 1.55 -16.16
C CYS A 40 -9.04 2.56 -16.26
N GLU A 41 -9.30 3.82 -16.63
CA GLU A 41 -8.22 4.81 -16.73
C GLU A 41 -7.52 5.09 -15.39
N TYR A 42 -8.28 5.08 -14.29
CA TYR A 42 -7.81 5.31 -12.92
C TYR A 42 -8.45 4.30 -11.97
N GLY A 43 -7.64 3.48 -11.32
CA GLY A 43 -8.13 2.38 -10.48
C GLY A 43 -7.36 2.18 -9.19
N CYS A 44 -8.04 1.60 -8.20
CA CYS A 44 -7.45 1.18 -6.94
C CYS A 44 -7.90 -0.23 -6.60
N HIS A 45 -6.95 -1.09 -6.23
CA HIS A 45 -7.20 -2.41 -5.64
C HIS A 45 -6.64 -2.44 -4.23
N SER A 46 -7.48 -2.70 -3.23
CA SER A 46 -7.06 -2.86 -1.84
C SER A 46 -7.32 -4.26 -1.30
N GLN A 47 -6.36 -4.77 -0.54
CA GLN A 47 -6.48 -6.03 0.20
C GLN A 47 -5.93 -5.84 1.60
N HIS A 48 -6.79 -6.07 2.59
CA HIS A 48 -6.45 -5.90 4.00
C HIS A 48 -6.35 -7.28 4.67
N HIS A 49 -5.29 -7.48 5.46
CA HIS A 49 -5.12 -8.66 6.31
C HIS A 49 -5.14 -8.21 7.76
N GLN A 50 -5.83 -8.97 8.60
CA GLN A 50 -5.84 -8.77 10.04
C GLN A 50 -5.24 -9.99 10.74
N GLU A 51 -4.26 -9.73 11.59
CA GLU A 51 -3.62 -10.72 12.42
C GLU A 51 -4.37 -10.87 13.74
N PHE A 52 -4.86 -12.07 14.02
CA PHE A 52 -5.50 -12.43 15.29
C PHE A 52 -4.64 -13.44 16.03
N CYS A 53 -4.31 -13.17 17.30
CA CYS A 53 -3.72 -14.17 18.19
C CYS A 53 -4.80 -14.84 19.02
N SER A 54 -4.96 -16.15 18.86
CA SER A 54 -5.78 -16.93 19.80
C SER A 54 -5.06 -17.06 21.15
N GLN A 55 -5.82 -17.33 22.21
CA GLN A 55 -5.25 -17.54 23.56
C GLN A 55 -4.25 -18.72 23.62
N GLY A 56 -4.28 -19.63 22.64
CA GLY A 56 -3.33 -20.75 22.51
C GLY A 56 -2.03 -20.43 21.77
N GLY A 57 -1.79 -19.19 21.36
CA GLY A 57 -0.55 -18.77 20.68
C GLY A 57 -0.52 -19.02 19.17
N THR A 58 -1.60 -19.54 18.58
CA THR A 58 -1.75 -19.65 17.12
C THR A 58 -2.22 -18.31 16.55
N ALA A 59 -1.46 -17.74 15.62
CA ALA A 59 -1.96 -16.61 14.85
C ALA A 59 -2.70 -17.06 13.60
N VAL A 60 -3.83 -16.42 13.36
CA VAL A 60 -4.59 -16.53 12.13
C VAL A 60 -4.53 -15.18 11.42
N PHE A 61 -4.14 -15.20 10.15
CA PHE A 61 -4.22 -14.03 9.28
C PHE A 61 -5.50 -14.15 8.47
N LEU A 62 -6.49 -13.31 8.79
CA LEU A 62 -7.72 -13.25 8.03
C LEU A 62 -7.56 -12.20 6.94
N ALA A 63 -7.66 -12.63 5.69
CA ALA A 63 -7.80 -11.75 4.56
C ALA A 63 -9.23 -11.19 4.57
N GLY A 64 -9.36 -9.86 4.62
CA GLY A 64 -10.62 -9.18 4.32
C GLY A 64 -11.03 -9.39 2.85
N GLN A 65 -12.22 -8.93 2.48
CA GLN A 65 -12.62 -8.95 1.08
C GLN A 65 -11.75 -7.97 0.28
N PRO A 66 -11.29 -8.34 -0.93
CA PRO A 66 -10.63 -7.40 -1.82
C PRO A 66 -11.62 -6.30 -2.22
N GLU A 67 -11.14 -5.07 -2.27
CA GLU A 67 -11.92 -3.91 -2.67
C GLU A 67 -11.34 -3.33 -3.96
N CYS A 68 -12.22 -3.00 -4.89
CA CYS A 68 -11.87 -2.33 -6.13
C CYS A 68 -12.60 -0.99 -6.22
N LYS A 69 -11.86 0.08 -6.49
CA LYS A 69 -12.44 1.41 -6.69
C LYS A 69 -11.95 1.99 -8.00
N ILE A 70 -12.89 2.27 -8.90
CA ILE A 70 -12.63 3.00 -10.15
C ILE A 70 -12.83 4.48 -9.88
N TRP A 71 -11.89 5.31 -10.33
CA TRP A 71 -12.00 6.76 -10.23
C TRP A 71 -12.30 7.35 -11.60
N GLN A 72 -13.20 8.34 -11.63
CA GLN A 72 -13.52 9.08 -12.86
C GLN A 72 -12.37 10.00 -13.31
N ALA A 73 -11.50 10.38 -12.38
CA ALA A 73 -10.31 11.18 -12.62
C ALA A 73 -9.23 10.82 -11.59
N LEU A 74 -7.97 11.14 -11.89
CA LEU A 74 -6.87 10.98 -10.94
C LEU A 74 -7.20 11.76 -9.64
N PRO A 75 -7.29 11.10 -8.48
CA PRO A 75 -7.64 11.80 -7.24
C PRO A 75 -6.55 12.81 -6.90
N VAL A 76 -6.92 14.05 -6.59
CA VAL A 76 -5.93 15.06 -6.16
C VAL A 76 -5.33 14.66 -4.81
N LYS A 77 -6.12 14.05 -3.91
CA LYS A 77 -5.68 13.53 -2.62
C LYS A 77 -6.30 12.17 -2.33
N LEU A 78 -5.57 11.31 -1.64
CA LEU A 78 -6.06 10.02 -1.14
C LEU A 78 -5.75 9.87 0.35
N ASN A 79 -6.81 9.70 1.15
CA ASN A 79 -6.77 9.46 2.61
C ASN A 79 -5.92 10.45 3.43
N GLY A 80 -5.70 11.67 2.92
CA GLY A 80 -4.92 12.72 3.58
C GLY A 80 -3.39 12.59 3.40
N ASP A 81 -2.89 11.41 3.07
CA ASP A 81 -1.44 11.12 3.04
C ASP A 81 -0.83 11.33 1.66
N PHE A 82 -1.56 11.00 0.60
CA PHE A 82 -1.07 11.12 -0.77
C PHE A 82 -1.67 12.31 -1.49
N LYS A 83 -0.86 12.94 -2.34
CA LYS A 83 -1.30 13.89 -3.36
C LYS A 83 -0.74 13.47 -4.72
N PHE A 84 -1.59 13.47 -5.73
CA PHE A 84 -1.21 13.17 -7.10
C PHE A 84 -1.32 14.44 -7.95
N ALA A 85 -0.33 14.68 -8.81
CA ALA A 85 -0.36 15.76 -9.77
C ALA A 85 0.03 15.23 -11.16
N ARG A 86 -0.90 15.36 -12.11
CA ARG A 86 -0.67 14.99 -13.50
C ARG A 86 0.19 16.04 -14.17
N GLN A 87 1.30 15.63 -14.76
CA GLN A 87 2.11 16.43 -15.68
C GLN A 87 1.91 15.91 -17.11
N ALA A 88 2.53 16.56 -18.09
CA ALA A 88 2.40 16.20 -19.50
C ALA A 88 2.91 14.76 -19.79
N ASP A 89 3.99 14.35 -19.14
CA ASP A 89 4.74 13.11 -19.41
C ASP A 89 4.79 12.13 -18.22
N HIS A 90 4.49 12.60 -17.01
CA HIS A 90 4.55 11.81 -15.79
C HIS A 90 3.45 12.15 -14.77
N ILE A 91 3.34 11.33 -13.72
CA ILE A 91 2.52 11.62 -12.54
C ILE A 91 3.45 11.84 -11.35
N ASP A 92 3.34 13.00 -10.73
CA ASP A 92 3.99 13.26 -9.46
C ASP A 92 3.18 12.67 -8.31
N ILE A 93 3.86 11.89 -7.49
CA ILE A 93 3.31 11.27 -6.28
C ILE A 93 3.99 11.91 -5.08
N TYR A 94 3.22 12.66 -4.30
CA TYR A 94 3.66 13.25 -3.06
C TYR A 94 3.09 12.47 -1.89
N PHE A 95 3.88 12.35 -0.83
CA PHE A 95 3.46 11.73 0.42
C PHE A 95 3.75 12.64 1.60
N THR A 96 2.82 12.64 2.55
CA THR A 96 2.96 13.31 3.84
C THR A 96 2.85 12.25 4.91
N ASP A 97 3.91 12.02 5.67
CA ASP A 97 3.77 11.25 6.90
C ASP A 97 3.10 12.12 7.96
N GLN A 98 1.81 11.89 8.19
CA GLN A 98 1.05 12.69 9.18
C GLN A 98 1.55 12.54 10.62
N ARG A 99 2.46 11.60 10.90
CA ARG A 99 3.05 11.45 12.24
C ARG A 99 4.06 12.52 12.54
N ASP A 100 4.79 12.97 11.53
CA ASP A 100 5.70 14.08 11.67
C ASP A 100 4.97 15.36 11.24
N ARG A 101 4.16 15.91 12.18
CA ARG A 101 3.38 17.15 12.00
C ARG A 101 4.23 18.36 11.54
N ARG A 102 5.56 18.23 11.54
CA ARG A 102 6.52 19.26 11.11
C ARG A 102 7.14 19.01 9.73
N GLN A 103 6.97 17.83 9.11
CA GLN A 103 7.54 17.59 7.78
C GLN A 103 6.65 18.10 6.66
N ALA A 104 7.23 18.97 5.83
CA ALA A 104 6.65 19.38 4.58
C ALA A 104 6.44 18.18 3.64
N ARG A 105 5.40 18.25 2.81
CA ARG A 105 5.13 17.27 1.73
C ARG A 105 6.40 17.01 0.92
N LYS A 106 6.80 15.74 0.84
CA LYS A 106 7.92 15.32 0.00
C LYS A 106 7.39 14.68 -1.27
N LYS A 107 7.97 15.05 -2.41
CA LYS A 107 7.80 14.31 -3.67
C LYS A 107 8.47 12.96 -3.49
N LEU A 108 7.71 11.86 -3.57
CA LEU A 108 8.27 10.51 -3.50
C LEU A 108 8.72 10.03 -4.87
N PHE A 109 7.85 10.17 -5.86
CA PHE A 109 8.07 9.63 -7.20
C PHE A 109 7.62 10.63 -8.26
N ALA A 110 8.34 10.65 -9.38
CA ALA A 110 7.86 11.16 -10.67
C ALA A 110 7.69 9.95 -11.58
N LEU A 111 6.47 9.46 -11.71
CA LEU A 111 6.20 8.19 -12.39
C LEU A 111 5.89 8.43 -13.87
N ALA A 112 6.88 8.22 -14.73
CA ALA A 112 6.71 8.31 -16.16
C ALA A 112 5.82 7.16 -16.67
N LYS A 113 5.38 7.29 -17.92
CA LYS A 113 4.58 6.26 -18.58
C LYS A 113 5.39 4.96 -18.74
N GLY A 114 4.77 3.84 -18.46
CA GLY A 114 5.39 2.51 -18.44
C GLY A 114 6.12 2.17 -17.13
N GLN A 115 6.13 3.05 -16.13
CA GLN A 115 6.86 2.83 -14.87
C GLN A 115 5.96 2.38 -13.71
N THR A 116 6.59 1.69 -12.76
CA THR A 116 5.99 1.25 -11.50
C THR A 116 6.80 1.73 -10.30
N ALA A 117 6.13 1.93 -9.16
CA ALA A 117 6.79 2.29 -7.91
C ALA A 117 6.18 1.57 -6.71
N GLN A 118 6.97 1.36 -5.66
CA GLN A 118 6.49 0.83 -4.39
C GLN A 118 6.87 1.74 -3.23
N LEU A 119 5.90 2.05 -2.37
CA LEU A 119 6.12 2.61 -1.04
C LEU A 119 5.73 1.57 0.02
N ARG A 120 6.62 1.33 0.99
CA ARG A 120 6.30 0.58 2.20
C ARG A 120 6.39 1.47 3.43
N ILE A 121 5.41 1.38 4.31
CA ILE A 121 5.38 2.16 5.54
C ILE A 121 4.67 1.39 6.64
N ASN A 122 5.23 1.39 7.84
CA ASN A 122 4.55 0.88 9.03
C ASN A 122 3.72 2.01 9.64
N GLY A 123 2.72 1.71 10.45
CA GLY A 123 1.88 2.66 11.19
C GLY A 123 1.47 2.15 12.53
N ARG A 124 1.07 3.08 13.40
CA ARG A 124 0.62 2.80 14.77
C ARG A 124 -0.62 3.62 15.07
N THR A 125 -1.67 2.94 15.48
CA THR A 125 -2.93 3.54 15.90
C THR A 125 -3.30 2.96 17.26
N CYS A 126 -3.78 3.80 18.18
CA CYS A 126 -4.36 3.33 19.42
C CYS A 126 -5.86 3.16 19.21
N GLY A 127 -6.35 1.92 19.28
CA GLY A 127 -7.78 1.64 19.36
C GLY A 127 -8.27 1.72 20.80
N PHE A 128 -9.57 1.48 20.99
CA PHE A 128 -10.19 1.44 22.30
C PHE A 128 -9.69 0.27 23.16
N ASP A 129 -9.35 -0.86 22.52
CA ASP A 129 -9.03 -2.14 23.14
C ASP A 129 -7.53 -2.50 23.09
N ASP A 130 -6.80 -2.12 22.04
CA ASP A 130 -5.36 -2.35 21.95
C ASP A 130 -4.66 -1.29 21.08
N THR A 131 -3.33 -1.29 21.12
CA THR A 131 -2.49 -0.62 20.12
C THR A 131 -2.34 -1.51 18.90
N TYR A 132 -2.77 -0.98 17.76
CA TYR A 132 -2.66 -1.60 16.46
C TYR A 132 -1.44 -1.06 15.71
N TYR A 133 -0.75 -1.97 15.03
CA TYR A 133 0.32 -1.66 14.10
C TYR A 133 -0.11 -2.11 12.72
N THR A 134 0.02 -1.24 11.73
CA THR A 134 -0.36 -1.54 10.35
C THR A 134 0.85 -1.44 9.46
N GLN A 135 1.16 -2.48 8.70
CA GLN A 135 2.12 -2.39 7.63
C GLN A 135 1.37 -2.14 6.33
N ASN A 136 1.61 -1.02 5.66
CA ASN A 136 1.02 -0.68 4.38
C ASN A 136 2.07 -0.79 3.28
N THR A 137 1.69 -1.43 2.17
CA THR A 137 2.43 -1.44 0.91
C THR A 137 1.55 -0.81 -0.16
N TYR A 138 2.08 0.22 -0.81
CA TYR A 138 1.43 0.91 -1.92
C TYR A 138 2.23 0.64 -3.18
N ASN A 139 1.60 0.00 -4.16
CA ASN A 139 2.18 -0.25 -5.48
C ASN A 139 1.49 0.68 -6.49
N PHE A 140 2.27 1.41 -7.27
CA PHE A 140 1.81 2.37 -8.25
C PHE A 140 2.22 1.91 -9.64
N ALA A 141 1.33 2.00 -10.61
CA ALA A 141 1.63 1.79 -12.02
C ALA A 141 1.05 2.93 -12.85
N HIS A 142 1.83 3.43 -13.80
CA HIS A 142 1.37 4.39 -14.80
C HIS A 142 1.75 3.87 -16.18
N ALA A 143 0.80 3.39 -16.98
CA ALA A 143 1.05 2.83 -18.31
C ALA A 143 -0.18 3.01 -19.23
N ASP A 144 -0.05 2.74 -20.53
CA ASP A 144 -1.22 2.66 -21.43
C ASP A 144 -2.05 1.42 -21.17
N ASN A 145 -1.36 0.28 -21.09
CA ASN A 145 -1.92 -1.02 -20.82
C ASN A 145 -1.19 -1.59 -19.60
N VAL A 146 -1.94 -2.01 -18.58
CA VAL A 146 -1.39 -2.61 -17.37
C VAL A 146 -1.75 -4.10 -17.39
N PRO A 147 -0.77 -5.00 -17.54
CA PRO A 147 -1.03 -6.42 -17.42
C PRO A 147 -1.45 -6.75 -15.97
N ARG A 148 -2.24 -7.81 -15.83
CA ARG A 148 -2.69 -8.33 -14.52
C ARG A 148 -1.53 -8.53 -13.55
N GLU A 149 -0.39 -8.98 -14.03
CA GLU A 149 0.78 -9.32 -13.23
C GLU A 149 1.81 -8.18 -13.09
N ILE A 150 1.45 -6.93 -13.42
CA ILE A 150 2.39 -5.79 -13.45
C ILE A 150 3.20 -5.64 -12.15
N PHE A 151 2.63 -5.98 -11.00
CA PHE A 151 3.29 -5.86 -9.70
C PHE A 151 3.96 -7.14 -9.21
N THR A 152 3.60 -8.30 -9.77
CA THR A 152 4.06 -9.62 -9.30
C THR A 152 5.18 -10.20 -10.15
N GLN A 153 5.21 -9.91 -11.46
CA GLN A 153 6.22 -10.43 -12.38
C GLN A 153 7.28 -9.40 -12.78
N ARG A 154 6.94 -8.11 -12.75
CA ARG A 154 7.88 -7.04 -13.08
C ARG A 154 8.45 -6.43 -11.80
N GLY A 155 9.76 -6.18 -11.80
CA GLY A 155 10.41 -5.40 -10.75
C GLY A 155 9.88 -3.97 -10.73
N PHE A 156 9.87 -3.35 -9.54
CA PHE A 156 9.52 -1.94 -9.40
C PHE A 156 10.64 -1.04 -9.89
N ASP A 157 10.33 -0.07 -10.76
CA ASP A 157 11.33 0.90 -11.21
C ASP A 157 11.83 1.79 -10.05
N TYR A 158 10.94 2.08 -9.09
CA TYR A 158 11.28 2.79 -7.85
C TYR A 158 10.76 2.05 -6.62
N THR A 159 11.56 1.99 -5.55
CA THR A 159 11.12 1.45 -4.27
C THR A 159 11.61 2.31 -3.12
N VAL A 160 10.70 2.71 -2.23
CA VAL A 160 11.03 3.37 -0.96
C VAL A 160 10.42 2.57 0.17
N SER A 161 11.21 2.26 1.20
CA SER A 161 10.69 1.71 2.45
C SER A 161 10.97 2.67 3.60
N LEU A 162 9.90 3.12 4.24
CA LEU A 162 9.91 3.89 5.48
C LEU A 162 9.57 2.99 6.69
N GLU A 163 9.61 1.66 6.51
CA GLU A 163 9.31 0.71 7.58
C GLU A 163 10.30 0.81 8.75
N ASN A 164 11.55 1.20 8.45
CA ASN A 164 12.64 1.39 9.43
C ASN A 164 12.56 2.72 10.18
N HIS A 165 11.74 3.69 9.74
CA HIS A 165 11.51 4.92 10.50
C HIS A 165 10.56 4.72 11.70
N LEU A 166 10.30 3.46 12.05
CA LEU A 166 9.57 3.04 13.23
C LEU A 166 10.43 2.07 14.03
N PHE A 167 11.52 2.58 14.59
CA PHE A 167 11.90 2.52 16.01
C PHE A 167 12.99 3.55 16.27
#